data_AF-A0A3M1WWC8-F1
#
_entry.id   AF-A0A3M1WWC8-F1
#
_cell.length_a   1.000
_cell.length_b   1.000
_cell.length_c   1.000
_cell.angle_alpha   90.00
_cell.angle_beta   90.00
_cell.angle_gamma   90.00
#
_symmetry.space_group_name_H-M   'P 1'
#
loop_
_entity.id
_entity.type
_entity.pdbx_description
1 polymer ?
#
loop_
_entity_poly.entity_id
_entity_poly.type
_entity_poly.pdbx_seq_one_letter_code
_entity_poly.pdbx_strand_id
1 'polypeptide(L)'
;MGSPAARGRKAVVLLLAVSIFLLAPQAFGLIEKGAKYIPFKGRDIDGKEVNIEDYVGKKVILLKFGSIYCSTCVTSLKKISDFIDRVGSDKLQVIGINLDVYGIYRVRRFYRGYRRYLKFPMIIDQKLEISRPYRVQSLPSHVVIDRKGIVRYAAVGGTDEDLKELEDVLEKLIQGREEMIIPERERPLEVYLPQNFTKTLQESIYVVGETPYRGAEVTLTLNGGSKQTLHAMKNLFYIRTPLSLGSNYLEIQLALPDGRKVQQGLVLFREPKIGFGIKSPFPEYRYHNETNEKPCRKCHDLNPPKQSEKGFLVATQFCLTCHKELGGTKFVHGPIPVGGCSPCHDFSSMPNKYEVIAYGQDLCFTCHEDKKAELIKEYLHGPVSAGACTVCHSPHGSNEKFQLRKYVGDLCTMCHTQLKAEMYRTAVHRPFQDGACTKCHNAHSSEYPKYFLKLPGMKLCLSCHEGKLANHKHPFGVPPKRPLDVELDEKGNLTCLSCHNPHATDDEKLLPQGGCAYCHNV
;
A
#
# COMPACT_ATOMS: atom_id res chain seq x y z
N MET A 1 -19.83 -84.42 -36.08
CA MET A 1 -18.58 -84.53 -35.30
C MET A 1 -18.05 -83.13 -35.01
N GLY A 2 -17.91 -82.78 -33.73
CA GLY A 2 -17.19 -81.61 -33.16
C GLY A 2 -17.81 -80.23 -33.46
N SER A 3 -17.71 -79.18 -32.64
CA SER A 3 -17.33 -78.93 -31.24
C SER A 3 -17.73 -77.45 -30.95
N PRO A 4 -18.07 -77.03 -29.72
CA PRO A 4 -18.66 -75.72 -29.40
C PRO A 4 -17.74 -74.77 -28.58
N ALA A 5 -18.10 -73.48 -28.46
CA ALA A 5 -17.95 -72.56 -27.29
C ALA A 5 -18.19 -71.10 -27.76
N ALA A 6 -19.12 -70.24 -27.29
CA ALA A 6 -19.81 -69.98 -26.02
C ALA A 6 -18.96 -69.27 -24.93
N ARG A 7 -19.11 -67.94 -24.78
CA ARG A 7 -19.78 -67.30 -23.61
C ARG A 7 -19.59 -65.79 -23.57
N GLY A 8 -20.71 -65.08 -23.35
CA GLY A 8 -20.75 -63.69 -22.91
C GLY A 8 -20.82 -63.54 -21.37
N ARG A 9 -20.47 -62.33 -20.94
CA ARG A 9 -20.85 -61.59 -19.71
C ARG A 9 -20.92 -62.35 -18.37
N LYS A 10 -20.05 -61.98 -17.42
CA LYS A 10 -20.44 -61.73 -16.02
C LYS A 10 -19.65 -60.55 -15.43
N ALA A 11 -20.38 -59.70 -14.71
CA ALA A 11 -19.88 -58.55 -13.99
C ALA A 11 -19.04 -58.97 -12.79
N VAL A 12 -17.96 -58.23 -12.51
CA VAL A 12 -17.28 -58.25 -11.22
C VAL A 12 -17.37 -56.85 -10.65
N VAL A 13 -18.21 -56.72 -9.63
CA VAL A 13 -18.28 -55.57 -8.72
C VAL A 13 -17.01 -55.62 -7.87
N LEU A 14 -16.11 -54.64 -8.05
CA LEU A 14 -15.03 -54.40 -7.10
C LEU A 14 -15.39 -53.14 -6.30
N LEU A 15 -15.78 -53.38 -5.04
CA LEU A 15 -15.90 -52.38 -3.98
C LEU A 15 -14.53 -51.73 -3.74
N LEU A 16 -14.29 -50.56 -4.31
CA LEU A 16 -13.24 -49.67 -3.85
C LEU A 16 -13.88 -48.69 -2.88
N ALA A 17 -13.69 -48.97 -1.59
CA ALA A 17 -14.03 -48.10 -0.48
C ALA A 17 -13.44 -46.71 -0.77
N VAL A 18 -14.32 -45.75 -1.07
CA VAL A 18 -13.97 -44.34 -1.15
C VAL A 18 -13.60 -43.92 0.26
N SER A 19 -12.31 -43.89 0.57
CA SER A 19 -11.78 -43.11 1.67
C SER A 19 -12.09 -41.65 1.37
N ILE A 20 -13.28 -41.21 1.79
CA ILE A 20 -13.65 -39.82 1.86
C ILE A 20 -12.69 -39.21 2.89
N PHE A 21 -11.54 -38.74 2.43
CA PHE A 21 -10.87 -37.63 3.11
C PHE A 21 -11.85 -36.47 2.99
N LEU A 22 -12.69 -36.31 4.02
CA LEU A 22 -13.36 -35.07 4.32
C LEU A 22 -12.24 -34.04 4.45
N LEU A 23 -11.89 -33.38 3.34
CA LEU A 23 -11.31 -32.05 3.37
C LEU A 23 -12.36 -31.20 4.05
N ALA A 24 -12.29 -31.16 5.39
CA ALA A 24 -13.05 -30.24 6.17
C ALA A 24 -12.82 -28.86 5.53
N PRO A 25 -13.88 -28.13 5.13
CA PRO A 25 -13.70 -26.75 4.71
C PRO A 25 -12.83 -26.09 5.78
N GLN A 26 -11.73 -25.43 5.39
CA GLN A 26 -10.98 -24.64 6.36
C GLN A 26 -11.98 -23.66 6.95
N ALA A 27 -12.36 -23.90 8.21
CA ALA A 27 -13.38 -23.10 8.88
C ALA A 27 -12.85 -21.66 8.92
N PHE A 28 -13.48 -20.79 8.15
CA PHE A 28 -13.18 -19.37 8.09
C PHE A 28 -13.62 -18.74 9.43
N GLY A 29 -12.67 -18.29 10.25
CA GLY A 29 -12.98 -17.64 11.53
C GLY A 29 -11.86 -17.70 12.55
N LEU A 30 -12.00 -16.90 13.61
CA LEU A 30 -11.16 -16.95 14.83
C LEU A 30 -11.15 -18.36 15.43
N ILE A 31 -10.21 -18.66 16.32
CA ILE A 31 -10.16 -19.95 17.04
C ILE A 31 -11.54 -20.38 17.59
N GLU A 32 -11.89 -21.64 17.40
CA GLU A 32 -13.20 -22.19 17.75
C GLU A 32 -13.41 -22.23 19.27
N LYS A 33 -14.64 -21.93 19.71
CA LYS A 33 -15.06 -22.10 21.11
C LYS A 33 -14.97 -23.58 21.49
N GLY A 34 -14.50 -23.86 22.70
CA GLY A 34 -14.25 -25.22 23.18
C GLY A 34 -12.88 -25.80 22.79
N ALA A 35 -12.15 -25.15 21.89
CA ALA A 35 -10.77 -25.55 21.58
C ALA A 35 -9.83 -25.28 22.76
N LYS A 36 -8.77 -26.08 22.87
CA LYS A 36 -7.66 -25.79 23.79
C LYS A 36 -6.87 -24.58 23.29
N TYR A 37 -6.32 -23.79 24.22
CA TYR A 37 -5.41 -22.69 23.89
C TYR A 37 -4.19 -23.20 23.08
N ILE A 38 -3.56 -22.28 22.34
CA ILE A 38 -2.36 -22.57 21.56
C ILE A 38 -1.16 -22.01 22.33
N PRO A 39 -0.15 -22.82 22.67
CA PRO A 39 1.01 -22.35 23.41
C PRO A 39 1.83 -21.37 22.56
N PHE A 40 2.31 -20.31 23.20
CA PHE A 40 3.23 -19.37 22.58
C PHE A 40 4.13 -18.71 23.62
N LYS A 41 5.26 -18.22 23.14
CA LYS A 41 6.25 -17.46 23.90
C LYS A 41 6.65 -16.24 23.10
N GLY A 42 6.79 -15.09 23.76
CA GLY A 42 7.19 -13.84 23.13
C GLY A 42 7.92 -12.91 24.08
N ARG A 43 8.41 -11.79 23.54
CA ARG A 43 8.94 -10.68 24.34
C ARG A 43 8.01 -9.47 24.20
N ASP A 44 7.71 -8.83 25.32
CA ASP A 44 6.93 -7.61 25.31
C ASP A 44 7.76 -6.38 24.84
N ILE A 45 7.11 -5.23 24.75
CA ILE A 45 7.73 -3.95 24.35
C ILE A 45 8.87 -3.48 25.27
N ASP A 46 8.95 -4.02 26.49
CA ASP A 46 9.99 -3.72 27.48
C ASP A 46 11.09 -4.81 27.51
N GLY A 47 10.95 -5.83 26.66
CA GLY A 47 11.91 -6.92 26.51
C GLY A 47 11.71 -8.06 27.51
N LYS A 48 10.67 -8.00 28.35
CA LYS A 48 10.34 -9.07 29.29
C LYS A 48 9.76 -10.26 28.53
N GLU A 49 10.18 -11.44 28.92
CA GLU A 49 9.67 -12.69 28.39
C GLU A 49 8.25 -12.97 28.91
N VAL A 50 7.37 -13.40 28.01
CA VAL A 50 5.97 -13.74 28.31
C VAL A 50 5.70 -15.10 27.69
N ASN A 51 5.40 -16.09 28.52
CA ASN A 51 4.91 -17.40 28.09
C ASN A 51 3.44 -17.54 28.54
N ILE A 52 2.54 -17.89 27.62
CA ILE A 52 1.13 -18.10 27.97
C ILE A 52 0.96 -19.22 29.02
N GLU A 53 1.82 -20.24 28.97
CA GLU A 53 1.76 -21.40 29.88
C GLU A 53 1.99 -21.01 31.35
N ASP A 54 2.63 -19.88 31.63
CA ASP A 54 2.85 -19.39 32.99
C ASP A 54 1.53 -19.03 33.69
N TYR A 55 0.47 -18.77 32.92
CA TYR A 55 -0.83 -18.29 33.39
C TYR A 55 -1.94 -19.33 33.30
N VAL A 56 -1.82 -20.29 32.38
CA VAL A 56 -2.77 -21.39 32.23
C VAL A 56 -2.83 -22.20 33.53
N GLY A 57 -4.03 -22.61 33.95
CA GLY A 57 -4.24 -23.26 35.25
C GLY A 57 -4.40 -22.29 36.42
N LYS A 58 -3.93 -21.03 36.29
CA LYS A 58 -3.89 -20.06 37.40
C LYS A 58 -4.91 -18.95 37.27
N LYS A 59 -5.08 -18.39 36.06
CA LYS A 59 -5.88 -17.19 35.79
C LYS A 59 -6.79 -17.38 34.59
N VAL A 60 -7.83 -16.57 34.49
CA VAL A 60 -8.53 -16.35 33.22
C VAL A 60 -7.60 -15.51 32.33
N ILE A 61 -7.51 -15.81 31.03
CA ILE A 61 -6.59 -15.14 30.11
C ILE A 61 -7.39 -14.44 29.01
N LEU A 62 -7.12 -13.16 28.79
CA LEU A 62 -7.59 -12.38 27.64
C LEU A 62 -6.42 -12.14 26.69
N LEU A 63 -6.54 -12.63 25.46
CA LEU A 63 -5.67 -12.27 24.35
C LEU A 63 -6.34 -11.15 23.55
N LYS A 64 -5.65 -10.01 23.45
CA LYS A 64 -6.13 -8.83 22.69
C LYS A 64 -5.25 -8.61 21.47
N PHE A 65 -5.79 -8.86 20.29
CA PHE A 65 -5.11 -8.63 19.02
C PHE A 65 -5.43 -7.23 18.47
N GLY A 66 -4.41 -6.47 18.07
CA GLY A 66 -4.60 -5.09 17.61
C GLY A 66 -3.45 -4.52 16.77
N SER A 67 -3.64 -3.26 16.34
CA SER A 67 -2.68 -2.44 15.60
C SER A 67 -2.72 -1.00 16.13
N ILE A 68 -1.62 -0.25 16.00
CA ILE A 68 -1.58 1.19 16.33
C ILE A 68 -2.36 2.06 15.34
N TYR A 69 -2.72 1.51 14.17
CA TYR A 69 -3.49 2.19 13.13
C TYR A 69 -5.00 1.95 13.27
N CYS A 70 -5.39 0.99 14.11
CA CYS A 70 -6.77 0.62 14.40
C CYS A 70 -7.33 1.52 15.52
N SER A 71 -8.29 2.37 15.19
CA SER A 71 -8.81 3.37 16.13
C SER A 71 -9.40 2.74 17.40
N THR A 72 -10.27 1.75 17.24
CA THR A 72 -10.90 0.99 18.35
C THR A 72 -9.89 0.17 19.15
N CYS A 73 -8.82 -0.31 18.52
CA CYS A 73 -7.75 -1.02 19.22
C CYS A 73 -7.02 -0.11 20.21
N VAL A 74 -6.85 1.17 19.86
CA VAL A 74 -6.19 2.18 20.68
C VAL A 74 -7.13 2.69 21.78
N THR A 75 -8.39 2.98 21.45
CA THR A 75 -9.36 3.50 22.43
C THR A 75 -9.72 2.45 23.50
N SER A 76 -9.71 1.15 23.15
CA SER A 76 -9.96 0.06 24.11
C SER A 76 -8.88 -0.13 25.17
N LEU A 77 -7.66 0.40 24.99
CA LEU A 77 -6.56 0.21 25.94
C LEU A 77 -6.92 0.72 27.34
N LYS A 78 -7.53 1.90 27.42
CA LYS A 78 -7.95 2.49 28.71
C LYS A 78 -9.02 1.61 29.38
N LYS A 79 -10.06 1.23 28.64
CA LYS A 79 -11.18 0.44 29.18
C LYS A 79 -10.71 -0.90 29.75
N ILE A 80 -9.83 -1.60 29.04
CA ILE A 80 -9.26 -2.87 29.51
C ILE A 80 -8.34 -2.65 30.72
N SER A 81 -7.56 -1.57 30.74
CA SER A 81 -6.75 -1.21 31.91
C SER A 81 -7.62 -0.95 33.15
N ASP A 82 -8.71 -0.21 32.99
CA ASP A 82 -9.66 0.08 34.07
C ASP A 82 -10.34 -1.23 34.57
N PHE A 83 -10.63 -2.16 33.65
CA PHE A 83 -11.16 -3.48 33.99
C PHE A 83 -10.19 -4.33 34.82
N ILE A 84 -8.89 -4.32 34.47
CA ILE A 84 -7.84 -5.01 35.25
C ILE A 84 -7.79 -4.47 36.67
N ASP A 85 -7.90 -3.15 36.86
CA ASP A 85 -7.91 -2.53 38.18
C ASP A 85 -9.11 -2.96 39.02
N ARG A 86 -10.28 -3.10 38.38
CA ARG A 86 -11.53 -3.51 39.04
C ARG A 86 -11.51 -4.97 39.49
N VAL A 87 -10.97 -5.86 38.67
CA VAL A 87 -11.01 -7.31 38.90
C VAL A 87 -9.84 -7.82 39.73
N GLY A 88 -8.66 -7.20 39.55
CA GLY A 88 -7.40 -7.67 40.13
C GLY A 88 -6.59 -8.54 39.15
N SER A 89 -5.28 -8.24 39.09
CA SER A 89 -4.32 -8.97 38.26
C SER A 89 -4.03 -10.40 38.73
N ASP A 90 -4.49 -10.77 39.93
CA ASP A 90 -4.45 -12.12 40.49
C ASP A 90 -5.44 -13.08 39.80
N LYS A 91 -6.58 -12.56 39.31
CA LYS A 91 -7.66 -13.36 38.69
C LYS A 91 -7.63 -13.35 37.17
N LEU A 92 -7.15 -12.26 36.58
CA LEU A 92 -7.11 -12.03 35.13
C LEU A 92 -5.70 -11.73 34.65
N GLN A 93 -5.28 -12.44 33.59
CA GLN A 93 -4.12 -12.07 32.79
C GLN A 93 -4.58 -11.54 31.44
N VAL A 94 -4.22 -10.30 31.11
CA VAL A 94 -4.36 -9.77 29.75
C VAL A 94 -3.01 -9.89 29.04
N ILE A 95 -3.00 -10.30 27.78
CA ILE A 95 -1.82 -10.27 26.91
C ILE A 95 -2.23 -9.54 25.63
N GLY A 96 -1.59 -8.39 25.40
CA GLY A 96 -1.73 -7.66 24.15
C GLY A 96 -0.81 -8.25 23.08
N ILE A 97 -1.36 -8.47 21.88
CA ILE A 97 -0.61 -8.91 20.71
C ILE A 97 -0.82 -7.86 19.62
N ASN A 98 0.25 -7.14 19.30
CA ASN A 98 0.29 -6.18 18.21
C ASN A 98 0.72 -6.87 16.92
N LEU A 99 -0.03 -6.65 15.83
CA LEU A 99 0.21 -7.28 14.52
C LEU A 99 0.90 -6.33 13.52
N ASP A 100 1.44 -5.20 13.98
CA ASP A 100 2.19 -4.28 13.13
C ASP A 100 3.58 -4.84 12.84
N VAL A 101 3.75 -5.34 11.63
CA VAL A 101 4.96 -6.01 11.15
C VAL A 101 6.08 -5.07 10.68
N TYR A 102 5.76 -3.79 10.42
CA TYR A 102 6.73 -2.77 10.00
C TYR A 102 6.70 -1.55 10.92
N GLY A 103 7.76 -0.75 10.87
CA GLY A 103 7.85 0.47 11.68
C GLY A 103 7.91 0.17 13.17
N ILE A 104 8.60 -0.90 13.59
CA ILE A 104 8.66 -1.35 14.99
C ILE A 104 9.12 -0.24 15.93
N TYR A 105 10.01 0.63 15.49
CA TYR A 105 10.38 1.82 16.26
C TYR A 105 9.19 2.73 16.54
N ARG A 106 8.33 2.97 15.53
CA ARG A 106 7.07 3.73 15.68
C ARG A 106 6.09 2.99 16.59
N VAL A 107 5.94 1.68 16.46
CA VAL A 107 5.08 0.84 17.31
C VAL A 107 5.53 0.91 18.77
N ARG A 108 6.83 0.71 19.04
CA ARG A 108 7.41 0.84 20.38
C ARG A 108 7.24 2.26 20.93
N ARG A 109 7.54 3.29 20.13
CA ARG A 109 7.36 4.69 20.54
C ARG A 109 5.90 5.00 20.86
N PHE A 110 4.97 4.50 20.06
CA PHE A 110 3.53 4.64 20.28
C PHE A 110 3.14 4.05 21.62
N TYR A 111 3.41 2.76 21.84
CA TYR A 111 3.04 2.11 23.11
C TYR A 111 3.77 2.69 24.32
N ARG A 112 5.00 3.19 24.17
CA ARG A 112 5.67 3.95 25.23
C ARG A 112 4.90 5.22 25.62
N GLY A 113 4.31 5.93 24.66
CA GLY A 113 3.42 7.06 24.90
C GLY A 113 2.11 6.69 25.60
N TYR A 114 1.66 5.44 25.43
CA TYR A 114 0.46 4.89 26.07
C TYR A 114 0.75 4.08 27.34
N ARG A 115 1.97 4.17 27.91
CA ARG A 115 2.38 3.35 29.08
C ARG A 115 1.41 3.38 30.24
N ARG A 116 0.77 4.53 30.52
CA ARG A 116 -0.21 4.66 31.61
C ARG A 116 -1.43 3.73 31.48
N TYR A 117 -1.72 3.25 30.28
CA TYR A 117 -2.84 2.35 29.97
C TYR A 117 -2.39 0.92 29.65
N LEU A 118 -1.09 0.64 29.65
CA LEU A 118 -0.55 -0.70 29.39
C LEU A 118 -0.20 -1.38 30.70
N LYS A 119 -1.23 -1.77 31.46
CA LYS A 119 -1.09 -2.57 32.71
C LYS A 119 -0.88 -4.07 32.46
N PHE A 120 -0.55 -4.43 31.22
CA PHE A 120 -0.41 -5.79 30.74
C PHE A 120 0.70 -5.87 29.68
N PRO A 121 1.35 -7.03 29.51
CA PRO A 121 2.37 -7.20 28.50
C PRO A 121 1.80 -6.95 27.09
N MET A 122 2.54 -6.20 26.28
CA MET A 122 2.26 -5.99 24.87
C MET A 122 3.35 -6.62 24.03
N ILE A 123 3.05 -7.73 23.35
CA ILE A 123 3.96 -8.44 22.45
C ILE A 123 3.81 -7.86 21.04
N ILE A 124 4.92 -7.59 20.36
CA ILE A 124 4.92 -7.25 18.93
C ILE A 124 5.12 -8.54 18.15
N ASP A 125 4.04 -9.06 17.57
CA ASP A 125 4.04 -10.29 16.78
C ASP A 125 4.50 -10.03 15.34
N GLN A 126 5.76 -9.59 15.21
CA GLN A 126 6.34 -9.13 13.94
C GLN A 126 6.28 -10.18 12.82
N LYS A 127 6.34 -11.48 13.18
CA LYS A 127 6.29 -12.59 12.23
C LYS A 127 4.90 -13.22 12.09
N LEU A 128 3.92 -12.71 12.82
CA LEU A 128 2.57 -13.27 12.93
C LEU A 128 2.55 -14.73 13.41
N GLU A 129 3.56 -15.14 14.18
CA GLU A 129 3.71 -16.51 14.68
C GLU A 129 2.69 -16.82 15.79
N ILE A 130 2.23 -15.80 16.52
CA ILE A 130 1.23 -15.94 17.58
C ILE A 130 -0.18 -15.82 17.00
N SER A 131 -0.43 -14.81 16.17
CA SER A 131 -1.76 -14.48 15.65
C SER A 131 -2.28 -15.47 14.59
N ARG A 132 -1.40 -16.06 13.77
CA ARG A 132 -1.81 -17.01 12.71
C ARG A 132 -2.45 -18.30 13.26
N PRO A 133 -1.86 -19.00 14.26
CA PRO A 133 -2.50 -20.18 14.87
C PRO A 133 -3.88 -19.88 15.47
N TYR A 134 -4.08 -18.69 16.03
CA TYR A 134 -5.37 -18.24 16.55
C TYR A 134 -6.37 -17.81 15.46
N ARG A 135 -5.99 -17.92 14.18
CA ARG A 135 -6.80 -17.58 13.00
C ARG A 135 -7.31 -16.13 13.03
N VAL A 136 -6.49 -15.19 13.50
CA VAL A 136 -6.84 -13.77 13.57
C VAL A 136 -6.83 -13.15 12.17
N GLN A 137 -8.01 -12.84 11.65
CA GLN A 137 -8.21 -12.31 10.28
C GLN A 137 -8.81 -10.90 10.24
N SER A 138 -9.12 -10.30 11.38
CA SER A 138 -9.65 -8.93 11.46
C SER A 138 -9.26 -8.28 12.78
N LEU A 139 -9.20 -6.96 12.82
CA LEU A 139 -8.85 -6.18 14.00
C LEU A 139 -9.97 -5.21 14.37
N PRO A 140 -10.19 -4.96 15.67
CA PRO A 140 -9.65 -5.70 16.82
C PRO A 140 -10.24 -7.11 16.94
N SER A 141 -9.49 -8.04 17.54
CA SER A 141 -9.97 -9.38 17.90
C SER A 141 -9.62 -9.72 19.34
N HIS A 142 -10.51 -10.47 20.00
CA HIS A 142 -10.36 -10.88 21.39
C HIS A 142 -10.59 -12.39 21.54
N VAL A 143 -9.74 -13.05 22.32
CA VAL A 143 -9.89 -14.46 22.69
C VAL A 143 -9.82 -14.57 24.21
N VAL A 144 -10.81 -15.19 24.83
CA VAL A 144 -10.84 -15.46 26.28
C VAL A 144 -10.69 -16.94 26.53
N ILE A 145 -9.74 -17.27 27.40
CA ILE A 145 -9.37 -18.62 27.78
C ILE A 145 -9.62 -18.76 29.29
N ASP A 146 -10.31 -19.83 29.69
CA ASP A 146 -10.54 -20.12 31.10
C ASP A 146 -9.31 -20.71 31.81
N ARG A 147 -9.45 -20.97 33.11
CA ARG A 147 -8.36 -21.56 33.91
C ARG A 147 -7.97 -22.97 33.44
N LYS A 148 -8.86 -23.72 32.80
CA LYS A 148 -8.59 -25.06 32.26
C LYS A 148 -7.84 -25.00 30.91
N GLY A 149 -7.59 -23.80 30.39
CA GLY A 149 -6.94 -23.61 29.10
C GLY A 149 -7.88 -23.81 27.92
N ILE A 150 -9.19 -23.66 28.11
CA ILE A 150 -10.17 -23.80 27.03
C ILE A 150 -10.65 -22.43 26.57
N VAL A 151 -10.74 -22.24 25.26
CA VAL A 151 -11.29 -21.05 24.64
C VAL A 151 -12.79 -21.00 24.90
N ARG A 152 -13.24 -19.96 25.62
CA ARG A 152 -14.65 -19.74 25.95
C ARG A 152 -15.29 -18.62 25.15
N TYR A 153 -14.46 -17.70 24.64
CA TYR A 153 -14.91 -16.57 23.84
C TYR A 153 -13.88 -16.24 22.77
N ALA A 154 -14.38 -15.89 21.58
CA ALA A 154 -13.58 -15.57 20.42
C ALA A 154 -14.43 -14.64 19.53
N ALA A 155 -14.09 -13.36 19.47
CA ALA A 155 -14.87 -12.38 18.71
C ALA A 155 -13.99 -11.30 18.05
N VAL A 156 -14.49 -10.80 16.91
CA VAL A 156 -13.98 -9.63 16.21
C VAL A 156 -14.85 -8.45 16.62
N GLY A 157 -14.23 -7.31 16.93
CA GLY A 157 -14.97 -6.13 17.35
C GLY A 157 -14.35 -5.46 18.57
N GLY A 158 -14.68 -4.19 18.73
CA GLY A 158 -14.14 -3.29 19.76
C GLY A 158 -15.01 -2.06 19.95
N THR A 159 -16.28 -2.16 19.58
CA THR A 159 -17.31 -1.17 19.92
C THR A 159 -17.55 -1.19 21.43
N ASP A 160 -18.29 -0.20 21.93
CA ASP A 160 -18.62 -0.13 23.35
C ASP A 160 -19.49 -1.32 23.79
N GLU A 161 -20.38 -1.79 22.90
CA GLU A 161 -21.17 -3.00 23.12
C GLU A 161 -20.31 -4.27 23.13
N ASP A 162 -19.33 -4.38 22.23
CA ASP A 162 -18.42 -5.54 22.18
C ASP A 162 -17.56 -5.61 23.45
N LEU A 163 -17.07 -4.47 23.93
CA LEU A 163 -16.28 -4.41 25.15
C LEU A 163 -17.11 -4.73 26.39
N LYS A 164 -18.37 -4.28 26.45
CA LYS A 164 -19.27 -4.62 27.55
C LYS A 164 -19.57 -6.12 27.61
N GLU A 165 -19.78 -6.74 26.45
CA GLU A 165 -19.96 -8.19 26.35
C GLU A 165 -18.69 -8.94 26.78
N LEU A 166 -17.52 -8.48 26.34
CA LEU A 166 -16.23 -9.03 26.75
C LEU A 166 -16.05 -8.96 28.26
N GLU A 167 -16.39 -7.83 28.90
CA GLU A 167 -16.33 -7.68 30.36
C GLU A 167 -17.27 -8.66 31.08
N ASP A 168 -18.51 -8.82 30.62
CA ASP A 168 -19.48 -9.78 31.20
C ASP A 168 -18.98 -11.23 31.10
N VAL A 169 -18.42 -11.61 29.95
CA VAL A 169 -17.79 -12.92 29.73
C VAL A 169 -16.64 -13.15 30.70
N LEU A 170 -15.75 -12.16 30.86
CA LEU A 170 -14.61 -12.25 31.77
C LEU A 170 -15.08 -12.37 33.22
N GLU A 171 -16.03 -11.55 33.66
CA GLU A 171 -16.57 -11.58 35.02
C GLU A 171 -17.19 -12.95 35.36
N LYS A 172 -17.97 -13.54 34.44
CA LYS A 172 -18.54 -14.88 34.61
C LYS A 172 -17.47 -15.95 34.77
N LEU A 173 -16.43 -15.93 33.93
CA LEU A 173 -15.33 -16.89 34.02
C LEU A 173 -14.50 -16.73 35.30
N ILE A 174 -14.29 -15.49 35.74
CA ILE A 174 -13.60 -15.20 37.00
C ILE A 174 -14.37 -15.75 38.19
N GLN A 175 -15.71 -15.72 38.13
CA GLN A 175 -16.62 -16.31 39.12
C GLN A 175 -16.79 -17.84 38.99
N GLY A 176 -16.10 -18.49 38.04
CA GLY A 176 -16.15 -19.95 37.86
C GLY A 176 -17.34 -20.45 37.04
N ARG A 177 -18.06 -19.57 36.32
CA ARG A 177 -19.15 -19.96 35.42
C ARG A 177 -18.59 -20.24 34.03
N GLU A 178 -18.50 -21.53 33.67
CA GLU A 178 -17.86 -21.99 32.44
C GLU A 178 -18.80 -22.01 31.22
N GLU A 179 -20.11 -22.15 31.44
CA GLU A 179 -21.13 -22.09 30.39
C GLU A 179 -21.60 -20.66 30.14
N MET A 180 -21.52 -20.23 28.89
CA MET A 180 -21.97 -18.90 28.45
C MET A 180 -22.77 -19.00 27.17
N ILE A 181 -24.01 -18.51 27.22
CA ILE A 181 -24.79 -18.22 26.02
C ILE A 181 -24.30 -16.88 25.48
N ILE A 182 -23.44 -16.94 24.47
CA ILE A 182 -23.01 -15.75 23.72
C ILE A 182 -23.93 -15.68 22.49
N PRO A 183 -24.83 -14.69 22.40
CA PRO A 183 -25.76 -14.59 21.28
C PRO A 183 -24.98 -14.47 19.95
N GLU A 184 -25.38 -15.23 18.93
CA GLU A 184 -24.89 -15.00 17.57
C GLU A 184 -25.33 -13.61 17.11
N ARG A 185 -24.37 -12.77 16.74
CA ARG A 185 -24.64 -11.47 16.13
C ARG A 185 -24.46 -11.57 14.63
N GLU A 186 -25.41 -11.03 13.89
CA GLU A 186 -25.22 -10.72 12.48
C GLU A 186 -24.01 -9.80 12.32
N ARG A 187 -23.16 -10.09 11.34
CA ARG A 187 -22.07 -9.21 10.93
C ARG A 187 -22.58 -8.33 9.81
N PRO A 188 -22.97 -7.07 10.09
CA PRO A 188 -23.57 -6.21 9.08
C PRO A 188 -22.56 -5.69 8.04
N LEU A 189 -21.28 -6.02 8.20
CA LEU A 189 -20.20 -5.61 7.31
C LEU A 189 -19.31 -6.83 7.05
N GLU A 190 -19.21 -7.22 5.78
CA GLU A 190 -18.30 -8.28 5.34
C GLU A 190 -17.42 -7.77 4.20
N VAL A 191 -16.10 -7.81 4.38
CA VAL A 191 -15.13 -7.51 3.31
C VAL A 191 -14.63 -8.82 2.70
N TYR A 192 -14.88 -9.00 1.39
CA TYR A 192 -14.46 -10.19 0.64
C TYR A 192 -13.04 -10.08 0.10
N LEU A 193 -12.70 -8.92 -0.44
CA LEU A 193 -11.41 -8.66 -1.08
C LEU A 193 -10.89 -7.27 -0.71
N PRO A 194 -9.57 -7.11 -0.55
CA PRO A 194 -8.58 -8.19 -0.43
C PRO A 194 -8.73 -8.91 0.91
N GLN A 195 -8.20 -10.13 1.00
CA GLN A 195 -8.09 -10.82 2.29
C GLN A 195 -7.08 -10.09 3.19
N ASN A 196 -7.36 -10.08 4.49
CA ASN A 196 -6.47 -9.49 5.48
C ASN A 196 -5.10 -10.21 5.48
N PHE A 197 -4.03 -9.47 5.76
CA PHE A 197 -2.64 -9.93 5.77
C PHE A 197 -2.14 -10.48 4.43
N THR A 198 -2.56 -9.87 3.32
CA THR A 198 -2.02 -10.19 1.99
C THR A 198 -1.00 -9.15 1.53
N LYS A 199 -0.04 -9.57 0.68
CA LYS A 199 0.90 -8.66 0.03
C LYS A 199 0.54 -8.41 -1.43
N THR A 200 0.85 -7.24 -1.97
CA THR A 200 0.59 -6.84 -3.35
C THR A 200 1.72 -5.99 -3.91
N LEU A 201 1.93 -6.05 -5.23
CA LEU A 201 2.80 -5.13 -5.96
C LEU A 201 2.02 -3.94 -6.55
N GLN A 202 0.70 -3.97 -6.43
CA GLN A 202 -0.18 -2.97 -7.01
C GLN A 202 -0.10 -1.65 -6.23
N GLU A 203 -0.13 -0.53 -6.96
CA GLU A 203 -0.10 0.81 -6.38
C GLU A 203 -1.44 1.22 -5.76
N SER A 204 -2.49 0.47 -6.07
CA SER A 204 -3.85 0.66 -5.59
C SER A 204 -4.60 -0.66 -5.71
N ILE A 205 -5.63 -0.83 -4.90
CA ILE A 205 -6.47 -2.03 -4.90
C ILE A 205 -7.95 -1.66 -4.81
N TYR A 206 -8.80 -2.63 -5.11
CA TYR A 206 -10.23 -2.55 -4.82
C TYR A 206 -10.52 -3.30 -3.53
N VAL A 207 -11.21 -2.63 -2.62
CA VAL A 207 -11.80 -3.22 -1.43
C VAL A 207 -13.27 -3.49 -1.73
N VAL A 208 -13.68 -4.75 -1.76
CA VAL A 208 -15.03 -5.17 -2.11
C VAL A 208 -15.65 -5.85 -0.89
N GLY A 209 -16.87 -5.47 -0.56
CA GLY A 209 -17.62 -6.09 0.51
C GLY A 209 -19.12 -5.91 0.36
N GLU A 210 -19.84 -6.41 1.34
CA GLU A 210 -21.29 -6.31 1.43
C GLU A 210 -21.79 -5.80 2.79
N THR A 211 -23.01 -5.28 2.75
CA THR A 211 -23.81 -4.84 3.89
C THR A 211 -25.28 -5.17 3.64
N PRO A 212 -26.05 -5.64 4.65
CA PRO A 212 -27.47 -5.89 4.49
C PRO A 212 -28.29 -4.58 4.36
N TYR A 213 -27.69 -3.43 4.65
CA TYR A 213 -28.36 -2.13 4.64
C TYR A 213 -28.20 -1.42 3.28
N ARG A 214 -29.30 -1.35 2.54
CA ARG A 214 -29.30 -0.72 1.20
C ARG A 214 -29.00 0.77 1.27
N GLY A 215 -28.04 1.22 0.47
CA GLY A 215 -27.63 2.63 0.43
C GLY A 215 -26.86 3.09 1.66
N ALA A 216 -26.48 2.17 2.56
CA ALA A 216 -25.73 2.54 3.75
C ALA A 216 -24.38 3.17 3.40
N GLU A 217 -23.99 4.14 4.22
CA GLU A 217 -22.72 4.83 4.06
C GLU A 217 -21.57 3.94 4.54
N VAL A 218 -20.60 3.73 3.66
CA VAL A 218 -19.36 2.98 3.92
C VAL A 218 -18.19 3.94 3.76
N THR A 219 -17.37 4.05 4.79
CA THR A 219 -16.16 4.87 4.81
C THR A 219 -14.93 3.99 4.94
N LEU A 220 -13.97 4.12 4.04
CA LEU A 220 -12.63 3.54 4.16
C LEU A 220 -11.62 4.59 4.57
N THR A 221 -10.88 4.32 5.65
CA THR A 221 -9.73 5.12 6.10
C THR A 221 -8.45 4.33 5.87
N LEU A 222 -7.48 4.92 5.15
CA LEU A 222 -6.16 4.33 4.92
C LEU A 222 -5.14 4.92 5.89
N ASN A 223 -4.45 4.06 6.64
CA ASN A 223 -3.36 4.40 7.56
C ASN A 223 -3.71 5.46 8.61
N GLY A 224 -5.00 5.57 8.98
CA GLY A 224 -5.53 6.62 9.85
C GLY A 224 -5.53 8.02 9.22
N GLY A 225 -5.26 8.13 7.92
CA GLY A 225 -5.18 9.38 7.17
C GLY A 225 -6.34 9.55 6.19
N SER A 226 -6.08 9.32 4.90
CA SER A 226 -7.05 9.59 3.83
C SER A 226 -8.32 8.78 3.99
N LYS A 227 -9.47 9.44 3.81
CA LYS A 227 -10.80 8.86 3.93
C LYS A 227 -11.53 8.91 2.59
N GLN A 228 -12.26 7.84 2.28
CA GLN A 228 -13.15 7.75 1.13
C GLN A 228 -14.50 7.23 1.59
N THR A 229 -15.56 7.91 1.22
CA THR A 229 -16.93 7.56 1.63
C THR A 229 -17.79 7.34 0.39
N LEU A 230 -18.60 6.28 0.42
CA LEU A 230 -19.59 6.01 -0.61
C LEU A 230 -20.83 5.33 -0.03
N HIS A 231 -21.89 5.21 -0.83
CA HIS A 231 -23.09 4.46 -0.47
C HIS A 231 -23.10 3.10 -1.15
N ALA A 232 -23.46 2.06 -0.39
CA ALA A 232 -23.59 0.70 -0.92
C ALA A 232 -24.62 0.66 -2.06
N MET A 233 -24.23 0.08 -3.20
CA MET A 233 -25.13 -0.17 -4.33
C MET A 233 -25.88 -1.48 -4.10
N LYS A 234 -27.18 -1.38 -3.80
CA LYS A 234 -27.95 -2.50 -3.23
C LYS A 234 -27.28 -2.93 -1.91
N ASN A 235 -26.69 -4.11 -1.85
CA ASN A 235 -25.96 -4.63 -0.69
C ASN A 235 -24.43 -4.57 -0.87
N LEU A 236 -23.91 -4.23 -2.05
CA LEU A 236 -22.47 -4.32 -2.35
C LEU A 236 -21.80 -2.94 -2.30
N PHE A 237 -20.58 -2.90 -1.81
CA PHE A 237 -19.70 -1.75 -1.92
C PHE A 237 -18.35 -2.15 -2.51
N TYR A 238 -17.74 -1.23 -3.25
CA TYR A 238 -16.36 -1.38 -3.68
C TYR A 238 -15.64 -0.03 -3.65
N ILE A 239 -14.47 0.03 -3.01
CA ILE A 239 -13.69 1.26 -2.85
C ILE A 239 -12.30 1.03 -3.42
N ARG A 240 -11.91 1.80 -4.42
CA ARG A 240 -10.52 1.80 -4.91
C ARG A 240 -9.68 2.68 -3.99
N THR A 241 -8.62 2.13 -3.42
CA THR A 241 -7.73 2.92 -2.54
C THR A 241 -6.27 2.81 -2.99
N PRO A 242 -5.55 3.94 -3.11
CA PRO A 242 -4.11 3.91 -3.37
C PRO A 242 -3.38 3.35 -2.15
N LEU A 243 -2.35 2.54 -2.36
CA LEU A 243 -1.55 1.98 -1.29
C LEU A 243 -0.23 2.73 -1.18
N SER A 244 0.20 3.01 0.05
CA SER A 244 1.58 3.44 0.32
C SER A 244 2.53 2.25 0.20
N LEU A 245 3.81 2.48 -0.06
CA LEU A 245 4.82 1.42 0.08
C LEU A 245 4.84 0.91 1.53
N GLY A 246 5.02 -0.40 1.70
CA GLY A 246 5.05 -1.04 3.01
C GLY A 246 3.67 -1.44 3.52
N SER A 247 3.48 -1.42 4.84
CA SER A 247 2.19 -1.76 5.45
C SER A 247 1.13 -0.68 5.20
N ASN A 248 -0.07 -1.15 4.90
CA ASN A 248 -1.27 -0.37 4.69
C ASN A 248 -2.37 -0.94 5.59
N TYR A 249 -2.84 -0.14 6.54
CA TYR A 249 -4.02 -0.46 7.33
C TYR A 249 -5.24 0.21 6.71
N LEU A 250 -6.25 -0.58 6.42
CA LEU A 250 -7.54 -0.17 5.90
C LEU A 250 -8.59 -0.35 7.00
N GLU A 251 -9.21 0.74 7.41
CA GLU A 251 -10.35 0.70 8.31
C GLU A 251 -11.63 0.94 7.50
N ILE A 252 -12.46 -0.08 7.35
CA ILE A 252 -13.76 0.01 6.68
C ILE A 252 -14.79 0.19 7.77
N GLN A 253 -15.56 1.26 7.69
CA GLN A 253 -16.58 1.63 8.67
C GLN A 253 -17.93 1.73 7.97
N LEU A 254 -18.93 1.04 8.49
CA LEU A 254 -20.33 1.08 8.08
C LEU A 254 -21.12 1.91 9.09
N ALA A 255 -21.91 2.87 8.62
CA ALA A 255 -22.90 3.56 9.43
C ALA A 255 -24.22 2.77 9.44
N LEU A 256 -24.70 2.42 10.63
CA LEU A 256 -25.98 1.75 10.82
C LEU A 256 -27.13 2.77 10.91
N PRO A 257 -28.38 2.39 10.56
CA PRO A 257 -29.54 3.29 10.62
C PRO A 257 -29.83 3.89 12.00
N ASP A 258 -29.41 3.21 13.07
CA ASP A 258 -29.59 3.64 14.47
C ASP A 258 -28.46 4.57 14.96
N GLY A 259 -27.58 5.01 14.07
CA GLY A 259 -26.45 5.89 14.38
C GLY A 259 -25.20 5.17 14.90
N ARG A 260 -25.27 3.85 15.16
CA ARG A 260 -24.09 3.06 15.53
C ARG A 260 -23.16 2.88 14.33
N LYS A 261 -21.90 2.57 14.61
CA LYS A 261 -20.87 2.35 13.59
C LYS A 261 -20.24 0.99 13.79
N VAL A 262 -20.18 0.21 12.72
CA VAL A 262 -19.48 -1.08 12.70
C VAL A 262 -18.22 -0.90 11.87
N GLN A 263 -17.12 -1.52 12.30
CA GLN A 263 -15.87 -1.39 11.58
C GLN A 263 -15.13 -2.72 11.44
N GLN A 264 -14.43 -2.86 10.32
CA GLN A 264 -13.55 -3.98 10.00
C GLN A 264 -12.19 -3.44 9.55
N GLY A 265 -11.14 -3.87 10.25
CA GLY A 265 -9.75 -3.53 9.92
C GLY A 265 -9.09 -4.60 9.05
N LEU A 266 -8.43 -4.18 7.97
CA LEU A 266 -7.56 -5.01 7.13
C LEU A 266 -6.15 -4.44 7.09
N VAL A 267 -5.16 -5.30 7.09
CA VAL A 267 -3.74 -4.99 6.92
C VAL A 267 -3.29 -5.59 5.60
N LEU A 268 -2.64 -4.79 4.78
CA LEU A 268 -2.08 -5.20 3.50
C LEU A 268 -0.64 -4.75 3.42
N PHE A 269 0.17 -5.48 2.66
CA PHE A 269 1.56 -5.12 2.45
C PHE A 269 1.82 -4.80 0.97
N ARG A 270 2.15 -3.54 0.65
CA ARG A 270 2.63 -3.18 -0.69
C ARG A 270 4.14 -3.32 -0.73
N GLU A 271 4.64 -4.30 -1.47
CA GLU A 271 6.09 -4.47 -1.62
C GLU A 271 6.70 -3.30 -2.42
N PRO A 272 7.78 -2.67 -1.94
CA PRO A 272 8.57 -1.81 -2.79
C PRO A 272 9.16 -2.65 -3.91
N LYS A 273 9.09 -2.16 -5.15
CA LYS A 273 9.80 -2.76 -6.29
C LYS A 273 11.31 -2.53 -6.12
N ILE A 274 11.94 -3.18 -5.15
CA ILE A 274 13.39 -3.15 -4.92
C ILE A 274 13.86 -4.61 -4.89
N GLY A 275 15.01 -4.84 -5.53
CA GLY A 275 15.55 -6.13 -5.92
C GLY A 275 15.70 -7.18 -4.81
N PHE A 276 15.94 -8.41 -5.28
CA PHE A 276 16.02 -9.67 -4.55
C PHE A 276 16.74 -9.60 -3.19
N GLY A 277 16.13 -10.21 -2.17
CA GLY A 277 16.81 -10.52 -0.90
C GLY A 277 15.95 -10.46 0.36
N ILE A 278 14.80 -9.77 0.33
CA ILE A 278 13.90 -9.67 1.49
C ILE A 278 12.76 -10.69 1.35
N LYS A 279 12.83 -11.81 2.09
CA LYS A 279 11.73 -12.76 2.17
C LYS A 279 10.61 -12.19 3.05
N SER A 280 9.49 -11.84 2.44
CA SER A 280 8.28 -11.39 3.14
C SER A 280 7.55 -12.58 3.78
N PRO A 281 7.11 -12.50 5.05
CA PRO A 281 6.33 -13.57 5.70
C PRO A 281 4.86 -13.64 5.21
N PHE A 282 4.46 -12.72 4.33
CA PHE A 282 3.09 -12.58 3.83
C PHE A 282 2.82 -13.39 2.55
N PRO A 283 1.65 -14.02 2.42
CA PRO A 283 1.23 -14.67 1.19
C PRO A 283 1.02 -13.63 0.07
N GLU A 284 1.57 -13.91 -1.11
CA GLU A 284 1.42 -13.06 -2.30
C GLU A 284 0.00 -13.07 -2.84
N TYR A 285 -0.61 -11.89 -2.96
CA TYR A 285 -1.84 -11.72 -3.70
C TYR A 285 -1.53 -11.60 -5.18
N ARG A 286 -2.06 -12.56 -5.97
CA ARG A 286 -1.96 -12.59 -7.42
C ARG A 286 -3.33 -12.88 -7.97
N TYR A 287 -3.85 -12.03 -8.86
CA TYR A 287 -5.14 -12.33 -9.49
C TYR A 287 -5.01 -13.49 -10.50
N HIS A 288 -3.99 -13.44 -11.37
CA HIS A 288 -3.73 -14.50 -12.35
C HIS A 288 -3.04 -15.72 -11.72
N ASN A 289 -3.85 -16.61 -11.15
CA ASN A 289 -3.45 -17.95 -10.75
C ASN A 289 -4.61 -18.94 -10.97
N GLU A 290 -4.33 -20.24 -10.96
CA GLU A 290 -5.37 -21.24 -11.25
C GLU A 290 -6.58 -21.15 -10.33
N THR A 291 -6.39 -20.94 -9.03
CA THR A 291 -7.47 -20.85 -8.04
C THR A 291 -8.39 -19.66 -8.32
N ASN A 292 -7.81 -18.50 -8.61
CA ASN A 292 -8.54 -17.24 -8.80
C ASN A 292 -9.16 -17.12 -10.20
N GLU A 293 -8.54 -17.74 -11.22
CA GLU A 293 -9.07 -17.76 -12.59
C GLU A 293 -10.19 -18.80 -12.76
N LYS A 294 -10.21 -19.87 -11.96
CA LYS A 294 -11.15 -20.99 -12.08
C LYS A 294 -12.64 -20.59 -12.14
N PRO A 295 -13.15 -19.64 -11.34
CA PRO A 295 -14.54 -19.19 -11.44
C PRO A 295 -14.83 -18.47 -12.77
N CYS A 296 -13.87 -17.70 -13.28
CA CYS A 296 -13.98 -16.89 -14.48
C CYS A 296 -13.83 -17.71 -15.77
N ARG A 297 -13.04 -18.79 -15.73
CA ARG A 297 -12.82 -19.71 -16.87
C ARG A 297 -14.07 -20.42 -17.37
N LYS A 298 -15.16 -20.37 -16.62
CA LYS A 298 -16.48 -20.86 -17.06
C LYS A 298 -17.04 -20.03 -18.22
N CYS A 299 -16.65 -18.76 -18.33
CA CYS A 299 -17.16 -17.83 -19.33
C CYS A 299 -16.05 -17.15 -20.15
N HIS A 300 -14.81 -17.12 -19.68
CA HIS A 300 -13.69 -16.40 -20.30
C HIS A 300 -12.48 -17.31 -20.49
N ASP A 301 -11.88 -17.31 -21.69
CA ASP A 301 -10.57 -17.93 -21.88
C ASP A 301 -9.47 -16.97 -21.40
N LEU A 302 -8.85 -17.34 -20.27
CA LEU A 302 -7.78 -16.59 -19.63
C LEU A 302 -6.40 -17.20 -19.90
N ASN A 303 -6.31 -18.13 -20.85
CA ASN A 303 -5.06 -18.69 -21.36
C ASN A 303 -4.95 -18.31 -22.85
N PRO A 304 -4.32 -17.18 -23.19
CA PRO A 304 -4.10 -16.88 -24.59
C PRO A 304 -3.24 -17.97 -25.25
N PRO A 305 -3.31 -18.12 -26.59
CA PRO A 305 -2.45 -19.01 -27.37
C PRO A 305 -0.97 -18.83 -27.02
N LYS A 306 -0.09 -19.74 -27.44
CA LYS A 306 1.35 -19.44 -27.35
C LYS A 306 1.65 -18.18 -28.16
N GLN A 307 2.67 -17.42 -27.76
CA GLN A 307 3.05 -16.18 -28.46
C GLN A 307 3.34 -16.39 -29.96
N SER A 308 3.77 -17.59 -30.34
CA SER A 308 4.02 -18.01 -31.74
C SER A 308 2.77 -18.45 -32.52
N GLU A 309 1.62 -18.59 -31.87
CA GLU A 309 0.40 -19.13 -32.47
C GLU A 309 -0.49 -18.04 -33.07
N LYS A 310 -1.18 -18.39 -34.16
CA LYS A 310 -2.07 -17.48 -34.89
C LYS A 310 -3.26 -17.08 -34.00
N GLY A 311 -3.49 -15.77 -33.85
CA GLY A 311 -4.58 -15.23 -33.02
C GLY A 311 -4.17 -14.77 -31.62
N PHE A 312 -2.90 -14.92 -31.23
CA PHE A 312 -2.37 -14.44 -29.95
C PHE A 312 -2.74 -12.98 -29.63
N LEU A 313 -2.46 -12.05 -30.56
CA LEU A 313 -2.72 -10.61 -30.39
C LEU A 313 -4.21 -10.29 -30.23
N VAL A 314 -5.08 -11.06 -30.90
CA VAL A 314 -6.54 -10.90 -30.80
C VAL A 314 -7.03 -11.41 -29.45
N ALA A 315 -6.47 -12.51 -28.95
CA ALA A 315 -6.79 -13.04 -27.64
C ALA A 315 -6.37 -12.10 -26.51
N THR A 316 -5.20 -11.46 -26.61
CA THR A 316 -4.71 -10.52 -25.59
C THR A 316 -5.46 -9.17 -25.58
N GLN A 317 -6.14 -8.78 -26.67
CA GLN A 317 -7.10 -7.66 -26.64
C GLN A 317 -8.26 -7.94 -25.68
N PHE A 318 -8.63 -9.21 -25.49
CA PHE A 318 -9.71 -9.58 -24.57
C PHE A 318 -9.36 -9.26 -23.11
N CYS A 319 -8.07 -9.17 -22.75
CA CYS A 319 -7.64 -8.74 -21.42
C CYS A 319 -8.18 -7.34 -21.08
N LEU A 320 -8.32 -6.46 -22.08
CA LEU A 320 -8.87 -5.10 -21.90
C LEU A 320 -10.36 -5.08 -21.56
N THR A 321 -11.08 -6.21 -21.68
CA THR A 321 -12.47 -6.29 -21.21
C THR A 321 -12.57 -6.16 -19.69
N CYS A 322 -11.59 -6.71 -18.96
CA CYS A 322 -11.44 -6.54 -17.52
C CYS A 322 -10.52 -5.36 -17.18
N HIS A 323 -9.45 -5.16 -17.95
CA HIS A 323 -8.45 -4.11 -17.75
C HIS A 323 -8.72 -2.85 -18.60
N LYS A 324 -9.98 -2.39 -18.62
CA LYS A 324 -10.41 -1.25 -19.46
C LYS A 324 -9.60 0.02 -19.18
N GLU A 325 -9.17 0.19 -17.93
CA GLU A 325 -8.36 1.32 -17.48
C GLU A 325 -7.00 1.43 -18.18
N LEU A 326 -6.44 0.33 -18.70
CA LEU A 326 -5.15 0.34 -19.39
C LEU A 326 -5.23 1.04 -20.75
N GLY A 327 -6.36 0.91 -21.45
CA GLY A 327 -6.63 1.55 -22.75
C GLY A 327 -7.49 2.81 -22.67
N GLY A 328 -8.07 3.13 -21.51
CA GLY A 328 -9.02 4.22 -21.34
C GLY A 328 -8.41 5.60 -21.05
N THR A 329 -7.09 5.74 -21.10
CA THR A 329 -6.39 7.01 -20.81
C THR A 329 -6.16 7.83 -22.08
N LYS A 330 -5.99 9.15 -21.93
CA LYS A 330 -5.83 10.06 -23.09
C LYS A 330 -4.59 9.74 -23.94
N PHE A 331 -3.49 9.35 -23.31
CA PHE A 331 -2.24 9.01 -23.96
C PHE A 331 -1.87 7.57 -23.61
N VAL A 332 -2.38 6.63 -24.39
CA VAL A 332 -2.09 5.21 -24.24
C VAL A 332 -0.74 4.87 -24.87
N HIS A 333 0.04 4.00 -24.23
CA HIS A 333 1.28 3.49 -24.78
C HIS A 333 0.98 2.53 -25.95
N GLY A 334 1.67 2.69 -27.08
CA GLY A 334 1.33 2.07 -28.38
C GLY A 334 1.03 0.56 -28.37
N PRO A 335 1.75 -0.28 -27.61
CA PRO A 335 1.46 -1.72 -27.55
C PRO A 335 0.11 -2.08 -26.92
N ILE A 336 -0.43 -1.25 -26.01
CA ILE A 336 -1.64 -1.57 -25.25
C ILE A 336 -2.93 -1.62 -26.09
N PRO A 337 -3.28 -0.63 -26.92
CA PRO A 337 -4.54 -0.63 -27.66
C PRO A 337 -4.64 -1.77 -28.68
N VAL A 338 -3.50 -2.33 -29.10
CA VAL A 338 -3.46 -3.47 -30.03
C VAL A 338 -3.38 -4.82 -29.33
N GLY A 339 -3.46 -4.86 -27.98
CA GLY A 339 -3.30 -6.09 -27.20
C GLY A 339 -1.87 -6.63 -27.20
N GLY A 340 -0.88 -5.82 -27.54
CA GLY A 340 0.54 -6.18 -27.56
C GLY A 340 1.14 -6.25 -26.16
N CYS A 341 0.65 -7.16 -25.32
CA CYS A 341 1.12 -7.34 -23.94
C CYS A 341 2.42 -8.17 -23.88
N SER A 342 2.60 -9.13 -24.79
CA SER A 342 3.72 -10.08 -24.79
C SER A 342 5.13 -9.54 -25.02
N PRO A 343 5.32 -8.36 -25.67
CA PRO A 343 6.64 -7.73 -25.71
C PRO A 343 7.14 -7.28 -24.35
N CYS A 344 6.24 -7.11 -23.37
CA CYS A 344 6.61 -6.71 -22.02
C CYS A 344 6.39 -7.82 -21.00
N HIS A 345 5.41 -8.70 -21.23
CA HIS A 345 4.99 -9.73 -20.31
C HIS A 345 5.25 -11.14 -20.85
N ASP A 346 5.81 -12.03 -20.04
CA ASP A 346 5.96 -13.44 -20.32
C ASP A 346 4.64 -14.18 -20.02
N PHE A 347 4.00 -14.69 -21.06
CA PHE A 347 2.75 -15.44 -20.94
C PHE A 347 2.95 -16.90 -20.52
N SER A 348 4.19 -17.38 -20.54
CA SER A 348 4.59 -18.71 -20.10
C SER A 348 5.17 -18.72 -18.69
N SER A 349 5.38 -17.56 -18.07
CA SER A 349 6.01 -17.46 -16.77
C SER A 349 5.20 -18.21 -15.71
N MET A 350 5.91 -18.99 -14.90
CA MET A 350 5.36 -19.79 -13.80
C MET A 350 6.31 -19.68 -12.59
N PRO A 351 5.79 -19.65 -11.35
CA PRO A 351 4.37 -19.70 -10.96
C PRO A 351 3.63 -18.36 -11.10
N ASN A 352 4.33 -17.30 -11.48
CA ASN A 352 3.76 -15.98 -11.73
C ASN A 352 3.35 -15.86 -13.18
N LYS A 353 2.07 -15.87 -13.51
CA LYS A 353 1.63 -15.59 -14.88
C LYS A 353 1.86 -14.13 -15.25
N TYR A 354 2.28 -13.88 -16.49
CA TYR A 354 2.39 -12.54 -17.07
C TYR A 354 3.43 -11.67 -16.35
N GLU A 355 4.55 -12.25 -15.92
CA GLU A 355 5.67 -11.45 -15.38
C GLU A 355 6.28 -10.56 -16.44
N VAL A 356 6.96 -9.49 -16.04
CA VAL A 356 7.73 -8.71 -17.01
C VAL A 356 8.94 -9.51 -17.50
N ILE A 357 9.23 -9.44 -18.79
CA ILE A 357 10.35 -10.18 -19.41
C ILE A 357 11.73 -9.65 -19.00
N ALA A 358 11.78 -8.42 -18.49
CA ALA A 358 12.97 -7.74 -17.99
C ALA A 358 12.55 -6.70 -16.94
N TYR A 359 13.51 -6.20 -16.16
CA TYR A 359 13.25 -5.25 -15.08
C TYR A 359 13.85 -3.87 -15.35
N GLY A 360 13.23 -2.85 -14.74
CA GLY A 360 13.72 -1.47 -14.79
C GLY A 360 13.84 -0.96 -16.23
N GLN A 361 14.97 -0.31 -16.51
CA GLN A 361 15.26 0.27 -17.82
C GLN A 361 15.46 -0.77 -18.93
N ASP A 362 15.92 -1.98 -18.60
CA ASP A 362 16.24 -3.00 -19.60
C ASP A 362 14.98 -3.44 -20.35
N LEU A 363 13.83 -3.50 -19.65
CA LEU A 363 12.53 -3.73 -20.28
C LEU A 363 12.17 -2.67 -21.31
N CYS A 364 12.42 -1.41 -20.98
CA CYS A 364 12.09 -0.28 -21.85
C CYS A 364 13.02 -0.23 -23.06
N PHE A 365 14.32 -0.50 -22.84
CA PHE A 365 15.34 -0.44 -23.87
C PHE A 365 15.29 -1.60 -24.86
N THR A 366 14.51 -2.67 -24.61
CA THR A 366 14.19 -3.66 -25.65
C THR A 366 13.61 -3.02 -26.92
N CYS A 367 12.87 -1.92 -26.77
CA CYS A 367 12.28 -1.17 -27.90
C CYS A 367 12.80 0.27 -28.02
N HIS A 368 13.23 0.89 -26.92
CA HIS A 368 13.70 2.29 -26.89
C HIS A 368 15.23 2.40 -26.83
N GLU A 369 15.96 1.45 -27.40
CA GLU A 369 17.43 1.44 -27.40
C GLU A 369 18.01 2.73 -28.00
N ASP A 370 17.38 3.23 -29.06
CA ASP A 370 17.73 4.49 -29.75
C ASP A 370 17.70 5.70 -28.80
N LYS A 371 16.89 5.64 -27.74
CA LYS A 371 16.77 6.71 -26.74
C LYS A 371 17.81 6.65 -25.65
N LYS A 372 18.57 5.56 -25.54
CA LYS A 372 19.56 5.39 -24.47
C LYS A 372 20.60 6.51 -24.45
N ALA A 373 21.14 6.87 -25.62
CA ALA A 373 22.13 7.95 -25.74
C ALA A 373 21.56 9.35 -25.45
N GLU A 374 20.26 9.57 -25.72
CA GLU A 374 19.59 10.84 -25.42
C GLU A 374 19.28 10.99 -23.92
N LEU A 375 18.93 9.89 -23.26
CA LEU A 375 18.47 9.86 -21.86
C LEU A 375 19.63 9.72 -20.86
N ILE A 376 20.74 9.10 -21.26
CA ILE A 376 21.89 8.80 -20.40
C ILE A 376 23.09 9.66 -20.83
N LYS A 377 23.22 10.83 -20.21
CA LYS A 377 24.33 11.78 -20.39
C LYS A 377 25.25 11.78 -19.16
N GLU A 378 26.30 12.61 -19.17
CA GLU A 378 27.30 12.71 -18.10
C GLU A 378 26.67 12.92 -16.70
N TYR A 379 25.69 13.83 -16.60
CA TYR A 379 25.01 14.13 -15.34
C TYR A 379 23.60 13.54 -15.33
N LEU A 380 23.45 12.37 -14.73
CA LEU A 380 22.19 11.65 -14.59
C LEU A 380 21.39 12.09 -13.36
N HIS A 381 20.08 12.22 -13.53
CA HIS A 381 19.16 12.38 -12.42
C HIS A 381 19.01 11.03 -11.68
N GLY A 382 19.06 11.05 -10.33
CA GLY A 382 19.14 9.85 -9.49
C GLY A 382 18.12 8.73 -9.79
N PRO A 383 16.82 9.02 -10.00
CA PRO A 383 15.85 7.99 -10.39
C PRO A 383 16.17 7.33 -11.75
N VAL A 384 16.76 8.07 -12.68
CA VAL A 384 17.15 7.57 -14.00
C VAL A 384 18.42 6.74 -13.93
N SER A 385 19.42 7.15 -13.14
CA SER A 385 20.62 6.31 -12.93
C SER A 385 20.30 4.97 -12.28
N ALA A 386 19.22 4.90 -11.50
CA ALA A 386 18.69 3.66 -10.93
C ALA A 386 17.82 2.83 -11.91
N GLY A 387 17.64 3.28 -13.15
CA GLY A 387 16.79 2.62 -14.14
C GLY A 387 15.29 2.60 -13.78
N ALA A 388 14.84 3.53 -12.93
CA ALA A 388 13.50 3.53 -12.34
C ALA A 388 12.48 4.35 -13.17
N CYS A 389 12.40 4.09 -14.47
CA CYS A 389 11.56 4.85 -15.42
C CYS A 389 10.09 4.94 -14.98
N THR A 390 9.57 3.87 -14.37
CA THR A 390 8.16 3.78 -13.97
C THR A 390 7.78 4.64 -12.76
N VAL A 391 8.73 5.34 -12.14
CA VAL A 391 8.45 6.32 -11.07
C VAL A 391 7.72 7.53 -11.65
N CYS A 392 8.12 7.98 -12.84
CA CYS A 392 7.54 9.14 -13.52
C CYS A 392 6.63 8.73 -14.67
N HIS A 393 6.96 7.66 -15.39
CA HIS A 393 6.20 7.18 -16.54
C HIS A 393 5.29 5.99 -16.18
N SER A 394 4.16 5.90 -16.88
CA SER A 394 3.30 4.72 -16.89
C SER A 394 3.64 3.86 -18.11
N PRO A 395 3.97 2.56 -17.95
CA PRO A 395 4.27 1.69 -19.08
C PRO A 395 3.04 1.33 -19.93
N HIS A 396 1.82 1.65 -19.45
CA HIS A 396 0.57 1.35 -20.13
C HIS A 396 -0.09 2.58 -20.74
N GLY A 397 -0.16 3.68 -19.98
CA GLY A 397 -0.92 4.86 -20.40
C GLY A 397 -1.18 5.83 -19.25
N SER A 398 -1.44 7.09 -19.59
CA SER A 398 -1.81 8.14 -18.64
C SER A 398 -2.63 9.24 -19.31
N ASN A 399 -3.19 10.15 -18.51
CA ASN A 399 -3.87 11.34 -19.05
C ASN A 399 -2.91 12.48 -19.42
N GLU A 400 -1.61 12.31 -19.15
CA GLU A 400 -0.56 13.28 -19.45
C GLU A 400 0.26 12.87 -20.66
N LYS A 401 0.78 13.87 -21.38
CA LYS A 401 1.67 13.63 -22.54
C LYS A 401 2.89 12.81 -22.11
N PHE A 402 3.39 11.98 -23.02
CA PHE A 402 4.54 11.09 -22.78
C PHE A 402 4.31 10.06 -21.66
N GLN A 403 3.05 9.71 -21.41
CA GLN A 403 2.66 8.73 -20.40
C GLN A 403 3.12 9.09 -18.98
N LEU A 404 3.21 10.39 -18.68
CA LEU A 404 3.58 10.87 -17.35
C LEU A 404 2.49 10.56 -16.32
N ARG A 405 2.87 10.13 -15.12
CA ARG A 405 1.89 9.76 -14.08
C ARG A 405 1.11 10.93 -13.52
N LYS A 406 1.66 12.14 -13.63
CA LYS A 406 1.06 13.43 -13.24
C LYS A 406 1.61 14.53 -14.12
N TYR A 407 1.01 15.71 -14.05
CA TYR A 407 1.56 16.91 -14.64
C TYR A 407 3.00 17.15 -14.15
N VAL A 408 3.84 17.75 -15.00
CA VAL A 408 5.30 17.85 -14.79
C VAL A 408 5.66 18.46 -13.43
N GLY A 409 5.06 19.59 -13.08
CA GLY A 409 5.34 20.26 -11.79
C GLY A 409 4.95 19.40 -10.58
N ASP A 410 3.81 18.70 -10.68
CA ASP A 410 3.36 17.79 -9.62
C ASP A 410 4.27 16.58 -9.48
N LEU A 411 4.79 16.03 -10.60
CA LEU A 411 5.75 14.93 -10.55
C LEU A 411 7.03 15.32 -9.81
N CYS A 412 7.59 16.48 -10.15
CA CYS A 412 8.84 16.94 -9.55
C CYS A 412 8.66 17.21 -8.04
N THR A 413 7.55 17.84 -7.64
CA THR A 413 7.30 18.22 -6.24
C THR A 413 6.87 17.06 -5.34
N MET A 414 6.65 15.86 -5.88
CA MET A 414 6.49 14.64 -5.06
C MET A 414 7.75 14.32 -4.25
N CYS A 415 8.93 14.68 -4.78
CA CYS A 415 10.22 14.48 -4.12
C CYS A 415 10.87 15.81 -3.74
N HIS A 416 10.79 16.84 -4.60
CA HIS A 416 11.29 18.19 -4.34
C HIS A 416 10.25 19.04 -3.62
N THR A 417 9.82 18.58 -2.44
CA THR A 417 8.65 19.12 -1.71
C THR A 417 8.81 20.59 -1.31
N GLN A 418 10.05 21.05 -1.08
CA GLN A 418 10.36 22.44 -0.72
C GLN A 418 9.95 23.42 -1.84
N LEU A 419 10.13 23.03 -3.11
CA LEU A 419 9.79 23.86 -4.27
C LEU A 419 8.29 24.16 -4.37
N LYS A 420 7.44 23.27 -3.84
CA LYS A 420 5.99 23.44 -3.89
C LYS A 420 5.55 24.70 -3.14
N ALA A 421 6.18 25.02 -2.02
CA ALA A 421 5.87 26.23 -1.26
C ALA A 421 6.34 27.50 -2.00
N GLU A 422 7.48 27.42 -2.68
CA GLU A 422 8.07 28.55 -3.42
C GLU A 422 7.23 29.01 -4.61
N MET A 423 6.47 28.09 -5.23
CA MET A 423 5.59 28.39 -6.36
C MET A 423 4.43 29.36 -6.02
N TYR A 424 4.20 29.63 -4.73
CA TYR A 424 3.14 30.52 -4.24
C TYR A 424 3.67 31.80 -3.55
N ARG A 425 4.95 32.15 -3.74
CA ARG A 425 5.50 33.42 -3.23
C ARG A 425 4.93 34.63 -3.98
N THR A 426 5.26 35.83 -3.50
CA THR A 426 4.74 37.10 -4.04
C THR A 426 5.18 37.32 -5.49
N ALA A 427 6.47 37.11 -5.80
CA ALA A 427 7.00 37.24 -7.14
C ALA A 427 7.52 35.88 -7.61
N VAL A 428 6.87 35.33 -8.63
CA VAL A 428 7.19 34.00 -9.16
C VAL A 428 7.42 34.10 -10.65
N HIS A 429 8.50 33.51 -11.11
CA HIS A 429 8.78 33.39 -12.53
C HIS A 429 7.73 32.46 -13.15
N ARG A 430 7.00 32.98 -14.15
CA ARG A 430 5.80 32.31 -14.67
C ARG A 430 6.00 30.85 -15.09
N PRO A 431 7.08 30.44 -15.79
CA PRO A 431 7.33 29.03 -16.08
C PRO A 431 7.48 28.15 -14.84
N PHE A 432 8.03 28.68 -13.75
CA PHE A 432 8.12 27.97 -12.47
C PHE A 432 6.75 27.90 -11.78
N GLN A 433 6.00 29.00 -11.75
CA GLN A 433 4.63 29.04 -11.23
C GLN A 433 3.70 28.04 -11.93
N ASP A 434 3.83 27.94 -13.26
CA ASP A 434 3.04 27.03 -14.09
C ASP A 434 3.51 25.57 -13.97
N GLY A 435 4.52 25.26 -13.15
CA GLY A 435 5.08 23.92 -12.99
C GLY A 435 5.75 23.38 -14.26
N ALA A 436 6.17 24.27 -15.18
CA ALA A 436 6.79 23.93 -16.45
C ALA A 436 8.30 23.68 -16.28
N CYS A 437 8.69 22.89 -15.27
CA CYS A 437 10.08 22.67 -14.87
C CYS A 437 10.97 22.22 -16.04
N THR A 438 10.41 21.39 -16.93
CA THR A 438 11.13 20.85 -18.10
C THR A 438 11.37 21.85 -19.22
N LYS A 439 10.94 23.11 -19.10
CA LYS A 439 11.34 24.18 -20.02
C LYS A 439 12.79 24.58 -19.81
N CYS A 440 13.25 24.55 -18.56
CA CYS A 440 14.62 24.91 -18.17
C CYS A 440 15.45 23.69 -17.82
N HIS A 441 14.85 22.71 -17.14
CA HIS A 441 15.51 21.49 -16.69
C HIS A 441 15.30 20.33 -17.65
N ASN A 442 16.24 19.41 -17.68
CA ASN A 442 16.08 18.08 -18.25
C ASN A 442 15.80 17.09 -17.11
N ALA A 443 14.65 16.44 -17.16
CA ALA A 443 14.20 15.54 -16.10
C ALA A 443 15.00 14.23 -16.04
N HIS A 444 15.75 13.91 -17.10
CA HIS A 444 16.53 12.68 -17.18
C HIS A 444 18.01 12.92 -16.91
N SER A 445 18.64 13.79 -17.69
CA SER A 445 20.08 14.02 -17.61
C SER A 445 20.50 15.29 -18.34
N SER A 446 21.69 15.79 -18.05
CA SER A 446 22.26 16.96 -18.71
C SER A 446 23.74 16.77 -19.00
N GLU A 447 24.24 17.55 -19.96
CA GLU A 447 25.68 17.78 -20.17
C GLU A 447 26.24 18.82 -19.18
N TYR A 448 25.36 19.52 -18.45
CA TYR A 448 25.72 20.59 -17.54
C TYR A 448 25.56 20.13 -16.08
N PRO A 449 26.61 20.22 -15.25
CA PRO A 449 26.61 19.66 -13.89
C PRO A 449 25.61 20.34 -12.95
N LYS A 450 25.30 21.62 -13.19
CA LYS A 450 24.44 22.41 -12.32
C LYS A 450 22.97 22.19 -12.67
N TYR A 451 22.25 21.55 -11.75
CA TYR A 451 20.78 21.47 -11.70
C TYR A 451 20.11 20.85 -12.93
N PHE A 452 20.82 20.04 -13.72
CA PHE A 452 20.29 19.40 -14.93
C PHE A 452 19.66 20.36 -15.94
N LEU A 453 20.25 21.55 -16.13
CA LEU A 453 19.72 22.54 -17.08
C LEU A 453 19.82 22.05 -18.53
N LYS A 454 18.95 22.56 -19.42
CA LYS A 454 18.96 22.25 -20.86
C LYS A 454 20.02 23.01 -21.64
N LEU A 455 20.39 24.20 -21.18
CA LEU A 455 21.39 25.09 -21.75
C LEU A 455 22.20 25.73 -20.61
N PRO A 456 23.45 26.15 -20.87
CA PRO A 456 24.31 26.70 -19.84
C PRO A 456 23.98 28.18 -19.58
N GLY A 457 23.94 28.55 -18.29
CA GLY A 457 23.93 29.95 -17.81
C GLY A 457 22.98 30.86 -18.60
N MET A 458 23.53 31.95 -19.13
CA MET A 458 22.77 32.99 -19.84
C MET A 458 22.08 32.50 -21.11
N LYS A 459 22.64 31.51 -21.83
CA LYS A 459 22.03 31.03 -23.08
C LYS A 459 20.62 30.47 -22.84
N LEU A 460 20.38 29.88 -21.68
CA LEU A 460 19.06 29.40 -21.29
C LEU A 460 18.06 30.55 -21.10
N CYS A 461 18.47 31.63 -20.47
CA CYS A 461 17.61 32.79 -20.27
C CYS A 461 17.29 33.45 -21.62
N LEU A 462 18.32 33.61 -22.46
CA LEU A 462 18.19 34.31 -23.74
C LEU A 462 17.31 33.56 -24.75
N SER A 463 17.20 32.23 -24.67
CA SER A 463 16.32 31.46 -25.57
C SER A 463 14.85 31.88 -25.52
N CYS A 464 14.43 32.66 -24.52
CA CYS A 464 13.10 33.29 -24.46
C CYS A 464 13.15 34.80 -24.23
N HIS A 465 14.25 35.34 -23.69
CA HIS A 465 14.38 36.75 -23.31
C HIS A 465 15.22 37.61 -24.28
N GLU A 466 15.58 37.10 -25.46
CA GLU A 466 16.34 37.82 -26.51
C GLU A 466 15.83 39.25 -26.76
N GLY A 467 14.51 39.45 -26.89
CA GLY A 467 13.91 40.77 -27.15
C GLY A 467 13.85 41.72 -25.95
N LYS A 468 14.15 41.25 -24.73
CA LYS A 468 14.08 42.06 -23.49
C LYS A 468 15.40 42.73 -23.12
N LEU A 469 16.49 42.38 -23.80
CA LEU A 469 17.81 42.94 -23.55
C LEU A 469 17.93 44.42 -23.94
N ALA A 470 17.19 44.86 -24.96
CA ALA A 470 17.27 46.25 -25.46
C ALA A 470 16.93 47.30 -24.39
N ASN A 471 16.09 46.93 -23.41
CA ASN A 471 15.66 47.82 -22.33
C ASN A 471 16.34 47.50 -20.98
N HIS A 472 17.29 46.55 -20.95
CA HIS A 472 17.98 46.16 -19.73
C HIS A 472 19.11 47.17 -19.39
N LYS A 473 18.91 47.97 -18.35
CA LYS A 473 19.80 49.10 -18.02
C LYS A 473 21.05 48.73 -17.22
N HIS A 474 21.06 47.60 -16.52
CA HIS A 474 22.19 47.20 -15.69
C HIS A 474 23.20 46.36 -16.50
N PRO A 475 24.52 46.60 -16.36
CA PRO A 475 25.51 45.81 -17.09
C PRO A 475 25.50 44.33 -16.67
N PHE A 476 25.70 43.46 -17.66
CA PHE A 476 25.87 42.01 -17.53
C PHE A 476 26.94 41.56 -18.56
N GLY A 477 27.56 40.39 -18.37
CA GLY A 477 28.68 39.93 -19.20
C GLY A 477 29.99 40.68 -18.98
N VAL A 478 30.08 41.44 -17.89
CA VAL A 478 31.28 42.19 -17.46
C VAL A 478 31.64 41.80 -16.02
N PRO A 479 32.91 41.94 -15.59
CA PRO A 479 33.29 41.63 -14.22
C PRO A 479 32.62 42.60 -13.24
N PRO A 480 32.30 42.13 -12.01
CA PRO A 480 31.75 43.02 -10.99
C PRO A 480 32.78 44.07 -10.58
N LYS A 481 32.33 45.31 -10.34
CA LYS A 481 33.21 46.43 -9.94
C LYS A 481 33.84 46.25 -8.55
N ARG A 482 33.32 45.31 -7.75
CA ARG A 482 33.81 44.93 -6.43
C ARG A 482 33.63 43.43 -6.23
N PRO A 483 34.38 42.79 -5.32
CA PRO A 483 34.12 41.40 -4.94
C PRO A 483 32.69 41.25 -4.42
N LEU A 484 31.94 40.31 -4.99
CA LEU A 484 30.55 40.00 -4.62
C LEU A 484 30.42 38.48 -4.47
N ASP A 485 29.66 38.05 -3.46
CA ASP A 485 29.32 36.63 -3.27
C ASP A 485 28.09 36.27 -4.11
N VAL A 486 28.29 36.26 -5.43
CA VAL A 486 27.24 35.98 -6.43
C VAL A 486 27.76 35.00 -7.48
N GLU A 487 26.85 34.29 -8.14
CA GLU A 487 27.23 33.35 -9.19
C GLU A 487 27.77 34.10 -10.41
N LEU A 488 29.06 33.92 -10.72
CA LEU A 488 29.73 34.45 -11.90
C LEU A 488 29.92 33.35 -12.95
N ASP A 489 30.12 33.75 -14.21
CA ASP A 489 30.54 32.81 -15.25
C ASP A 489 32.00 32.35 -15.06
N GLU A 490 32.45 31.39 -15.86
CA GLU A 490 33.82 30.85 -15.83
C GLU A 490 34.91 31.92 -16.06
N LYS A 491 34.55 33.07 -16.64
CA LYS A 491 35.44 34.20 -16.89
C LYS A 491 35.36 35.27 -15.80
N GLY A 492 34.58 35.05 -14.74
CA GLY A 492 34.40 35.98 -13.64
C GLY A 492 33.44 37.14 -13.93
N ASN A 493 32.57 37.01 -14.95
CA ASN A 493 31.62 38.05 -15.31
C ASN A 493 30.24 37.84 -14.64
N LEU A 494 29.53 38.96 -14.46
CA LEU A 494 28.15 38.98 -14.02
C LEU A 494 27.24 38.30 -15.06
N THR A 495 26.37 37.42 -14.59
CA THR A 495 25.35 36.71 -15.35
C THR A 495 23.96 37.16 -14.93
N CYS A 496 22.92 36.68 -15.62
CA CYS A 496 21.54 36.91 -15.18
C CYS A 496 21.29 36.35 -13.77
N LEU A 497 21.88 35.20 -13.45
CA LEU A 497 21.73 34.51 -12.16
C LEU A 497 22.55 35.15 -11.03
N SER A 498 23.50 36.03 -11.35
CA SER A 498 24.20 36.81 -10.32
C SER A 498 23.25 37.69 -9.52
N CYS A 499 22.09 38.04 -10.09
CA CYS A 499 21.11 38.92 -9.47
C CYS A 499 19.70 38.34 -9.51
N HIS A 500 19.30 37.61 -10.55
CA HIS A 500 17.93 37.11 -10.67
C HIS A 500 17.79 35.68 -10.16
N ASN A 501 16.81 35.47 -9.29
CA ASN A 501 16.34 34.13 -8.98
C ASN A 501 15.41 33.64 -10.10
N PRO A 502 15.68 32.49 -10.73
CA PRO A 502 14.92 32.00 -11.88
C PRO A 502 13.56 31.37 -11.51
N HIS A 503 13.27 31.24 -10.21
CA HIS A 503 12.07 30.59 -9.68
C HIS A 503 11.15 31.58 -8.98
N ALA A 504 11.53 32.05 -7.79
CA ALA A 504 10.65 32.86 -6.96
C ALA A 504 11.43 33.66 -5.90
N THR A 505 10.95 34.86 -5.60
CA THR A 505 11.45 35.73 -4.54
C THR A 505 10.31 36.55 -3.95
N ASP A 506 10.62 37.38 -2.95
CA ASP A 506 9.67 38.35 -2.41
C ASP A 506 9.77 39.71 -3.13
N ASP A 507 10.79 39.93 -3.96
CA ASP A 507 10.96 41.13 -4.80
C ASP A 507 10.30 40.98 -6.17
N GLU A 508 9.52 41.99 -6.60
CA GLU A 508 8.74 41.98 -7.86
C GLU A 508 9.59 41.78 -9.12
N LYS A 509 10.90 42.06 -9.06
CA LYS A 509 11.84 41.89 -10.18
C LYS A 509 12.66 40.61 -10.08
N LEU A 510 12.26 39.67 -9.21
CA LEU A 510 12.94 38.41 -8.96
C LEU A 510 14.38 38.59 -8.45
N LEU A 511 14.64 39.65 -7.68
CA LEU A 511 15.95 39.93 -7.09
C LEU A 511 16.14 39.16 -5.77
N PRO A 512 17.39 38.91 -5.34
CA PRO A 512 17.67 38.21 -4.10
C PRO A 512 17.26 39.13 -2.92
N GLN A 513 17.19 38.56 -1.73
CA GLN A 513 16.89 39.33 -0.53
C GLN A 513 17.89 40.49 -0.36
N GLY A 514 17.37 41.72 -0.24
CA GLY A 514 18.17 42.95 -0.23
C GLY A 514 18.23 43.71 -1.58
N GLY A 515 17.66 43.15 -2.66
CA GLY A 515 17.47 43.83 -3.94
C GLY A 515 18.74 44.49 -4.47
N CYS A 516 18.64 45.74 -4.94
CA CYS A 516 19.80 46.51 -5.38
C CYS A 516 20.79 46.81 -4.23
N ALA A 517 20.30 46.96 -2.99
CA ALA A 517 21.11 47.36 -1.84
C ALA A 517 22.15 46.30 -1.47
N TYR A 518 21.84 45.02 -1.70
CA TYR A 518 22.78 43.91 -1.53
C TYR A 518 24.10 44.14 -2.29
N CYS A 519 24.02 44.66 -3.52
CA CYS A 519 25.18 44.86 -4.38
C CYS A 519 25.72 46.28 -4.40
N HIS A 520 24.98 47.29 -3.93
CA HIS A 520 25.33 48.71 -4.14
C HIS A 520 25.61 49.55 -2.89
N ASN A 521 25.70 48.98 -1.67
CA ASN A 521 25.90 49.76 -0.43
C ASN A 521 24.98 51.00 -0.39
N VAL A 522 23.70 50.79 -0.67
CA VAL A 522 22.69 51.85 -0.69
C VAL A 522 22.20 52.12 0.72
#